data_AF-A0A514WHV4-F1
#
_entry.id   AF-A0A514WHV4-F1
#
_cell.length_a   1.000
_cell.length_b   1.000
_cell.length_c   1.000
_cell.angle_alpha   90.00
_cell.angle_beta   90.00
_cell.angle_gamma   90.00
#
_symmetry.space_group_name_H-M   'P 1'
#
loop_
_entity.id
_entity.type
_entity.pdbx_description
1 polymer ?
#
loop_
_entity_poly.entity_id
_entity_poly.type
_entity_poly.pdbx_seq_one_letter_code
_entity_poly.pdbx_strand_id
1 'polypeptide(L)' 'MSLPASNSPVWARLASGGLSRIQTSHLGTQMLIKRLELSKDPPATKATEIYSYFQKWERSLANEVAQLARL' A
#
# COMPACT_ATOMS: atom_id res chain seq x y z
N MET A 1 8.97 4.92 11.76
CA MET A 1 9.58 4.12 10.67
C MET A 1 9.25 4.84 9.37
N SER A 2 10.26 5.20 8.60
CA SER A 2 10.09 6.06 7.42
C SER A 2 9.42 5.30 6.28
N LEU A 3 8.49 5.94 5.58
CA LEU A 3 7.89 5.36 4.38
C LEU A 3 8.98 5.03 3.33
N PRO A 4 8.87 3.90 2.62
CA PRO A 4 9.72 3.64 1.46
C PRO A 4 9.60 4.78 0.43
N ALA A 5 10.71 5.16 -0.21
CA ALA A 5 10.69 6.16 -1.28
C ALA A 5 9.65 5.81 -2.35
N SER A 6 9.05 6.80 -3.00
CA SER A 6 8.02 6.60 -4.05
C SER A 6 8.51 5.74 -5.21
N ASN A 7 9.81 5.77 -5.51
CA ASN A 7 10.44 4.95 -6.55
C ASN A 7 10.84 3.54 -6.09
N SER A 8 10.46 3.14 -4.86
CA SER A 8 10.78 1.81 -4.34
C SER A 8 10.00 0.73 -5.08
N PRO A 9 10.63 -0.40 -5.46
CA PRO A 9 9.94 -1.52 -6.11
C PRO A 9 8.86 -2.17 -5.23
N VAL A 10 8.86 -1.88 -3.92
CA VAL A 10 7.84 -2.38 -2.99
C VAL A 10 6.45 -1.94 -3.43
N TRP A 11 6.27 -0.70 -3.92
CA TRP A 11 4.97 -0.18 -4.33
C TRP A 11 4.43 -0.90 -5.57
N ALA A 12 5.30 -1.28 -6.50
CA ALA A 12 4.94 -2.08 -7.66
C ALA A 12 4.52 -3.50 -7.25
N ARG A 13 5.26 -4.14 -6.32
CA ARG A 13 4.89 -5.46 -5.78
C ARG A 13 3.56 -5.45 -5.05
N LEU A 14 3.29 -4.38 -4.30
CA LEU A 14 2.03 -4.17 -3.62
C LEU A 14 0.89 -4.05 -4.62
N ALA A 15 1.06 -3.22 -5.66
CA ALA A 15 0.09 -3.03 -6.72
C ALA A 15 -0.19 -4.30 -7.55
N SER A 16 0.79 -5.19 -7.68
CA SER A 16 0.64 -6.46 -8.41
C SER A 16 0.01 -7.60 -7.59
N GLY A 17 -0.36 -7.35 -6.32
CA GLY A 17 -1.00 -8.35 -5.46
C GLY A 17 -0.35 -8.56 -4.09
N GLY A 18 0.73 -7.85 -3.77
CA GLY A 18 1.34 -7.87 -2.43
C GLY A 18 0.47 -7.20 -1.36
N LEU A 19 -0.47 -6.33 -1.76
CA LEU A 19 -1.33 -5.59 -0.84
C LEU A 19 -2.24 -6.51 0.02
N SER A 20 -2.65 -7.66 -0.53
CA SER A 20 -3.48 -8.66 0.18
C SER A 20 -2.72 -9.41 1.28
N ARG A 21 -1.38 -9.35 1.27
CA ARG A 21 -0.52 -9.96 2.31
C ARG A 21 -0.33 -9.04 3.53
N ILE A 22 -0.69 -7.76 3.43
CA ILE A 22 -0.59 -6.82 4.54
C ILE A 22 -1.70 -7.15 5.53
N GLN A 23 -1.32 -7.49 6.76
CA GLN A 23 -2.27 -7.64 7.86
C GLN A 23 -2.58 -6.25 8.40
N THR A 24 -3.80 -5.77 8.13
CA THR A 24 -4.27 -4.46 8.58
C THR A 24 -5.60 -4.58 9.32
N SER A 25 -5.67 -3.95 10.49
CA SER A 25 -6.92 -3.76 11.25
C SER A 25 -7.66 -2.48 10.83
N HIS A 26 -7.07 -1.67 9.95
CA HIS A 26 -7.66 -0.43 9.48
C HIS A 26 -8.66 -0.70 8.35
N LEU A 27 -9.95 -0.50 8.64
CA LEU A 27 -11.02 -0.66 7.66
C LEU A 27 -10.78 0.15 6.39
N GLY A 28 -10.23 1.36 6.50
CA GLY A 28 -9.89 2.19 5.34
C GLY A 28 -8.87 1.53 4.41
N THR A 29 -7.90 0.81 4.97
CA THR A 29 -6.88 0.09 4.19
C THR A 29 -7.47 -1.17 3.58
N GLN A 30 -8.35 -1.88 4.29
CA GLN A 30 -9.09 -3.02 3.74
C GLN A 30 -9.98 -2.62 2.55
N MET A 31 -10.68 -1.48 2.67
CA MET A 31 -11.49 -0.91 1.58
C MET A 31 -10.61 -0.47 0.40
N LEU A 32 -9.46 0.15 0.66
CA LEU A 32 -8.48 0.50 -0.37
C LEU A 32 -8.00 -0.75 -1.11
N ILE A 33 -7.62 -1.80 -0.39
CA ILE A 33 -7.19 -3.09 -0.95
C ILE A 33 -8.29 -3.64 -1.87
N LYS A 34 -9.52 -3.74 -1.38
CA LYS A 34 -10.65 -4.23 -2.17
C LYS A 34 -10.91 -3.40 -3.42
N ARG A 35 -10.85 -2.06 -3.31
CA ARG A 35 -11.01 -1.17 -4.45
C ARG A 35 -9.89 -1.36 -5.49
N LEU A 36 -8.65 -1.55 -5.05
CA LEU A 36 -7.50 -1.79 -5.92
C LEU A 36 -7.52 -3.18 -6.56
N GLU A 37 -8.05 -4.20 -5.88
CA GLU A 37 -8.31 -5.54 -6.43
C GLU A 37 -9.35 -5.48 -7.55
N LEU A 38 -10.41 -4.70 -7.38
CA LEU A 38 -11.49 -4.52 -8.37
C LEU A 38 -11.09 -3.58 -9.51
N SER A 39 -10.16 -2.66 -9.29
CA SER A 39 -9.71 -1.70 -10.28
C SER A 39 -8.96 -2.41 -11.43
N LYS A 40 -9.25 -2.00 -12.67
CA LYS A 40 -8.53 -2.42 -13.89
C LYS A 40 -7.36 -1.50 -14.24
N ASP A 41 -7.02 -0.56 -13.35
CA ASP A 41 -5.98 0.42 -13.60
C ASP A 41 -4.60 -0.24 -13.74
N PRO A 42 -3.67 0.41 -14.47
CA PRO A 42 -2.30 -0.05 -14.57
C PRO A 42 -1.66 -0.16 -13.18
N PRO A 43 -0.78 -1.14 -12.95
CA PRO A 43 -0.09 -1.31 -11.67
C PRO A 43 0.76 -0.08 -11.28
N ALA A 44 1.25 0.70 -12.25
CA ALA A 44 1.95 1.96 -12.00
C ALA A 44 1.04 3.04 -11.36
N THR A 45 -0.21 3.15 -11.82
CA THR A 45 -1.20 4.08 -11.26
C THR A 45 -1.59 3.65 -9.85
N LYS A 46 -1.82 2.35 -9.65
CA LYS A 46 -2.12 1.78 -8.33
C LYS A 46 -0.97 2.01 -7.34
N ALA A 47 0.29 1.83 -7.76
CA ALA A 47 1.46 2.05 -6.92
C ALA A 47 1.55 3.51 -6.43
N THR A 48 1.30 4.47 -7.31
CA THR A 48 1.27 5.91 -6.96
C THR A 48 0.16 6.23 -5.96
N GLU A 49 -1.02 5.63 -6.14
CA GLU A 49 -2.15 5.82 -5.26
C GLU A 49 -1.92 5.19 -3.87
N ILE A 50 -1.36 3.98 -3.83
CA ILE A 50 -0.95 3.31 -2.59
C ILE A 50 0.05 4.20 -1.84
N TYR A 51 1.11 4.66 -2.51
CA TYR A 51 2.11 5.55 -1.91
C TYR A 51 1.45 6.81 -1.33
N SER A 52 0.58 7.47 -2.09
CA SER A 52 -0.11 8.69 -1.66
C SER A 52 -1.01 8.44 -0.44
N TYR A 53 -1.68 7.29 -0.38
CA TYR A 53 -2.48 6.88 0.76
C TYR A 53 -1.62 6.65 2.01
N PHE A 54 -0.54 5.88 1.88
CA PHE A 54 0.37 5.62 3.01
C PHE A 54 1.09 6.88 3.47
N GLN A 55 1.47 7.79 2.57
CA GLN A 55 2.04 9.09 2.93
C GLN A 55 1.05 9.94 3.73
N LYS A 56 -0.23 9.95 3.33
CA LYS A 56 -1.27 10.71 4.04
C LYS A 56 -1.57 10.14 5.43
N TRP A 57 -1.53 8.81 5.56
CA TRP A 57 -1.94 8.09 6.77
C TRP A 57 -0.76 7.47 7.53
N GLU A 58 0.48 7.92 7.29
CA GLU A 58 1.71 7.35 7.84
C GLU A 58 1.64 7.14 9.36
N ARG A 59 1.10 8.13 10.09
CA ARG A 59 0.97 8.07 11.55
C ARG A 59 0.01 7.00 12.03
N SER A 60 -1.07 6.77 11.30
CA SER A 60 -2.08 5.76 11.65
C SER A 60 -1.68 4.37 11.18
N LEU A 61 -0.92 4.27 10.08
CA LEU A 61 -0.54 3.02 9.43
C LEU A 61 0.90 2.58 9.76
N ALA A 62 1.42 3.00 10.92
CA ALA A 62 2.81 2.71 11.29
C ALA A 62 3.10 1.20 11.33
N ASN A 63 2.10 0.38 11.68
CA ASN A 63 2.21 -1.08 11.71
C ASN A 63 2.30 -1.68 10.30
N GLU A 64 1.50 -1.18 9.37
CA GLU A 64 1.51 -1.60 7.97
C GLU A 64 2.81 -1.15 7.29
N VAL A 65 3.26 0.08 7.54
CA VAL A 65 4.56 0.58 7.05
C VAL A 65 5.72 -0.29 7.57
N ALA A 66 5.64 -0.75 8.82
CA ALA A 66 6.61 -1.70 9.36
C ALA A 66 6.58 -3.06 8.65
N GLN A 67 5.41 -3.52 8.20
CA GLN A 67 5.26 -4.73 7.39
C GLN A 67 5.79 -4.54 5.97
N LEU A 68 5.65 -3.36 5.38
CA LEU A 68 6.22 -3.04 4.06
C LEU A 68 7.74 -3.20 4.02
N ALA A 69 8.43 -2.87 5.13
CA ALA A 69 9.86 -3.07 5.24
C ALA A 69 10.29 -4.55 5.26
N ARG A 70 9.35 -5.49 5.43
CA ARG A 70 9.59 -6.94 5.50
C ARG A 70 9.18 -7.70 4.22
N LEU A 71 8.61 -7.01 3.22
CA LEU A 71 8.10 -7.55 1.94
C LEU A 71 9.10 -7.33 0.79
#